data_AF-A0A818ZD02-F1
#
_entry.id   AF-A0A818ZD02-F1
#
_cell.length_a   1.000
_cell.length_b   1.000
_cell.length_c   1.000
_cell.angle_alpha   90.00
_cell.angle_beta   90.00
_cell.angle_gamma   90.00
#
_symmetry.space_group_name_H-M   'P 1'
#
loop_
_entity.id
_entity.type
_entity.pdbx_description
1 polymer ?
#
loop_
_entity_poly.entity_id
_entity_poly.type
_entity_poly.pdbx_seq_one_letter_code
_entity_poly.pdbx_strand_id
1 'polypeptide(L)'
;MSPAYRECQRRLLRGEIGFKYRDLRILKKNYIYHLDELKKHIPDNVFQHVSNYIINRSRAVLYVKEGNLQRKIDSFRAGRRRVPRVDLNVVKNLSSRALSYDGTKCLAHGLDYGLVPKNIQDMNIVSIIKNGFQRITDISQHHKKMMSEVSEKDTVDSSDVRVLDSKEMTLASNFRSITDSFRRQAYRFAQLQKRINTEQQKYRRLLRNLKNDKSILVTRPDNGRGVVLLDKVDYLSKIHSILNDTTKFSFLSYDLTITRETKLIKLLNRLLDEGSISKDFYILAKPFGSIPSRLYGLPKVHKEDVPLPPVVSAIKIFNYDLGKALSRLLSQFIEKTNMIRDSFSFVDELLALPK
;
A
#
# COMPACT_ATOMS: atom_id res chain seq x y z
N MET A 1 12.50 22.36 -22.13
CA MET A 1 11.15 22.39 -21.49
C MET A 1 10.52 23.74 -21.78
N SER A 2 9.26 23.81 -22.22
CA SER A 2 8.66 25.10 -22.62
C SER A 2 8.46 26.03 -21.41
N PRO A 3 8.51 27.36 -21.61
CA PRO A 3 8.24 28.35 -20.55
C PRO A 3 6.87 28.15 -19.87
N ALA A 4 5.85 27.84 -20.66
CA ALA A 4 4.49 27.56 -20.18
C ALA A 4 4.44 26.35 -19.21
N TYR A 5 5.27 25.33 -19.45
CA TYR A 5 5.34 24.15 -18.57
C TYR A 5 5.93 24.49 -17.20
N ARG A 6 7.02 25.28 -17.16
CA ARG A 6 7.61 25.74 -15.89
C ARG A 6 6.64 26.62 -15.10
N GLU A 7 5.91 27.48 -15.80
CA GLU A 7 4.91 28.35 -15.17
C GLU A 7 3.73 27.56 -14.58
N CYS A 8 3.25 26.54 -15.30
CA CYS A 8 2.24 25.61 -14.78
C CYS A 8 2.74 24.87 -13.53
N GLN A 9 3.99 24.37 -13.52
CA GLN A 9 4.57 23.72 -12.34
C GLN A 9 4.62 24.66 -11.12
N ARG A 10 5.04 25.92 -11.31
CA ARG A 10 5.05 26.91 -10.22
C ARG A 10 3.66 27.19 -9.69
N ARG A 11 2.66 27.34 -10.57
CA ARG A 11 1.27 27.58 -10.17
C ARG A 11 0.70 26.41 -9.37
N LEU A 12 0.95 25.17 -9.80
CA LEU A 12 0.54 23.97 -9.06
C LEU A 12 1.21 23.89 -7.68
N LEU A 13 2.51 24.17 -7.60
CA LEU A 13 3.23 24.19 -6.32
C LEU A 13 2.69 25.29 -5.39
N ARG A 14 2.45 26.50 -5.89
CA ARG A 14 1.85 27.59 -5.11
C ARG A 14 0.43 27.24 -4.64
N GLY A 15 -0.35 26.58 -5.48
CA GLY A 15 -1.68 26.09 -5.14
C GLY A 15 -1.65 25.05 -4.02
N GLU A 16 -0.78 24.05 -4.13
CA GLU A 16 -0.60 23.01 -3.10
C GLU A 16 -0.12 23.62 -1.78
N ILE A 17 0.87 24.53 -1.82
CA ILE A 17 1.34 25.26 -0.65
C ILE A 17 0.18 26.03 0.00
N GLY A 18 -0.60 26.76 -0.79
CA GLY A 18 -1.77 27.49 -0.31
C GLY A 18 -2.83 26.59 0.34
N PHE A 19 -3.11 25.44 -0.27
CA PHE A 19 -4.03 24.43 0.28
C PHE A 19 -3.54 23.90 1.62
N LYS A 20 -2.26 23.49 1.72
CA LYS A 20 -1.67 23.01 2.97
C LYS A 20 -1.68 24.06 4.08
N TYR A 21 -1.43 25.33 3.75
CA TYR A 21 -1.54 26.41 4.73
C TYR A 21 -2.98 26.63 5.23
N ARG A 22 -3.99 26.48 4.37
CA ARG A 22 -5.40 26.55 4.79
C ARG A 22 -5.75 25.39 5.71
N ASP A 23 -5.42 24.16 5.33
CA ASP A 23 -5.62 22.97 6.16
C ASP A 23 -4.95 23.12 7.54
N LEU A 24 -3.71 23.61 7.55
CA LEU A 24 -2.96 23.84 8.78
C LEU A 24 -3.63 24.88 9.68
N ARG A 25 -4.21 25.95 9.12
CA ARG A 25 -4.99 26.93 9.91
C ARG A 25 -6.23 26.30 10.52
N ILE A 26 -6.97 25.49 9.76
CA ILE A 26 -8.17 24.80 10.25
C ILE A 26 -7.80 23.83 11.37
N LEU A 27 -6.77 23.01 11.17
CA LEU A 27 -6.28 22.07 12.18
C LEU A 27 -5.80 22.78 13.44
N LYS A 28 -5.10 23.91 13.33
CA LYS A 28 -4.71 24.73 14.48
C LYS A 28 -5.92 25.26 15.23
N LYS A 29 -6.94 25.77 14.53
CA LYS A 29 -8.17 26.26 15.15
C LYS A 29 -8.89 25.14 15.91
N ASN A 30 -9.02 23.96 15.30
CA ASN A 30 -9.63 22.80 15.94
C ASN A 30 -8.83 22.32 17.14
N TYR A 31 -7.50 22.29 17.03
CA TYR A 31 -6.62 21.93 18.14
C TYR A 31 -6.81 22.85 19.34
N ILE A 32 -6.79 24.17 19.13
CA ILE A 32 -7.02 25.16 20.19
C ILE A 32 -8.40 24.98 20.81
N TYR A 33 -9.44 24.86 19.99
CA TYR A 33 -10.81 24.63 20.46
C TYR A 33 -10.91 23.40 21.37
N HIS A 34 -10.38 22.24 20.92
CA HIS A 34 -10.41 21.03 21.73
C HIS A 34 -9.54 21.12 22.99
N LEU A 35 -8.44 21.86 22.95
CA LEU A 35 -7.58 22.09 24.11
C LEU A 35 -8.31 22.93 25.18
N ASP A 36 -9.01 23.98 24.75
CA ASP A 36 -9.82 24.83 25.63
C ASP A 36 -11.01 24.06 26.22
N GLU A 37 -11.69 23.23 25.43
CA GLU A 37 -12.74 22.33 25.93
C GLU A 37 -12.19 21.33 26.96
N LEU A 38 -11.03 20.72 26.70
CA LEU A 38 -10.41 19.75 27.61
C LEU A 38 -10.01 20.39 28.94
N LYS A 39 -9.59 21.66 28.93
CA LYS A 39 -9.28 22.43 30.14
C LYS A 39 -10.50 22.66 31.03
N LYS A 40 -11.71 22.73 30.47
CA LYS A 40 -12.95 22.92 31.26
C LYS A 40 -13.34 21.68 32.06
N HIS A 41 -12.94 20.49 31.59
CA HIS A 41 -13.40 19.22 32.14
C HIS A 41 -12.40 18.52 33.06
N ILE A 42 -11.17 19.02 33.16
CA ILE A 42 -10.07 18.33 33.85
C ILE A 42 -9.32 19.32 34.77
N PRO A 43 -8.90 18.90 35.98
CA PRO A 43 -8.04 19.72 36.86
C PRO A 43 -6.73 20.17 36.19
N ASP A 44 -6.27 21.38 36.51
CA ASP A 44 -5.12 22.02 35.85
C ASP A 44 -3.83 21.18 35.90
N ASN A 45 -3.59 20.46 37.00
CA ASN A 45 -2.43 19.58 37.16
C ASN A 45 -2.43 18.40 36.16
N VAL A 46 -3.60 17.78 35.95
CA VAL A 46 -3.78 16.70 34.97
C VAL A 46 -3.74 17.25 33.55
N PHE A 47 -4.35 18.43 33.32
CA PHE A 47 -4.28 19.12 32.03
C PHE A 47 -2.83 19.41 31.61
N GLN A 48 -2.00 19.90 32.52
CA GLN A 48 -0.58 20.16 32.25
C GLN A 48 0.17 18.88 31.87
N HIS A 49 -0.08 17.78 32.57
CA HIS A 49 0.55 16.50 32.27
C HIS A 49 0.14 15.97 30.89
N VAL A 50 -1.15 16.00 30.57
CA VAL A 50 -1.70 15.59 29.26
C VAL A 50 -1.17 16.48 28.14
N SER A 51 -1.14 17.80 28.34
CA SER A 51 -0.61 18.76 27.37
C SER A 51 0.87 18.52 27.09
N ASN A 52 1.68 18.30 28.13
CA ASN A 52 3.09 17.95 27.97
C ASN A 52 3.29 16.64 27.21
N TYR A 53 2.48 15.62 27.49
CA TYR A 53 2.51 14.36 26.75
C TYR A 53 2.17 14.56 25.26
N ILE A 54 1.13 15.32 24.94
CA ILE A 54 0.72 15.63 23.56
C ILE A 54 1.82 16.42 22.83
N ILE A 55 2.42 17.42 23.48
CA ILE A 55 3.52 18.22 22.91
C ILE A 55 4.73 17.33 22.63
N ASN A 56 5.13 16.49 23.58
CA ASN A 56 6.27 15.60 23.39
C ASN A 56 6.03 14.58 22.27
N ARG A 57 4.83 14.00 22.22
CA ARG A 57 4.43 13.08 21.15
C ARG A 57 4.43 13.75 19.79
N SER A 58 3.89 14.97 19.69
CA SER A 58 3.84 15.73 18.45
C SER A 58 5.23 16.13 17.95
N ARG A 59 6.14 16.56 18.85
CA ARG A 59 7.54 16.85 18.53
C ARG A 59 8.27 15.63 17.96
N ALA A 60 8.11 14.46 18.59
CA ALA A 60 8.72 13.22 18.12
C ALA A 60 8.21 12.84 16.71
N VAL A 61 6.90 12.99 16.45
CA VAL A 61 6.32 12.74 15.12
C VAL A 61 6.82 13.74 14.08
N LEU A 62 6.94 15.02 14.43
CA LEU A 62 7.47 16.06 13.56
C LEU A 62 8.92 15.78 13.18
N TYR A 63 9.79 15.48 14.15
CA TYR A 63 11.20 15.15 13.91
C TYR A 63 11.36 13.99 12.91
N VAL A 64 10.61 12.90 13.10
CA VAL A 64 10.65 11.75 12.19
C VAL A 64 10.15 12.12 10.80
N LYS A 65 9.06 12.89 10.70
CA LYS A 65 8.54 13.34 9.40
C LYS A 65 9.53 14.24 8.68
N GLU A 66 10.11 15.21 9.37
CA GLU A 66 11.07 16.16 8.83
C GLU A 66 12.32 15.42 8.31
N GLY A 67 12.89 14.49 9.08
CA GLY A 67 14.00 13.67 8.62
C GLY A 67 13.66 12.81 7.39
N ASN A 68 12.43 12.25 7.32
CA ASN A 68 11.98 11.51 6.14
C ASN A 68 11.80 12.41 4.92
N LEU A 69 11.24 13.61 5.09
CA LEU A 69 11.06 14.60 4.02
C LEU A 69 12.41 15.11 3.52
N GLN A 70 13.34 15.40 4.43
CA GLN A 70 14.69 15.84 4.09
C GLN A 70 15.42 14.78 3.27
N ARG A 71 15.42 13.52 3.74
CA ARG A 71 15.95 12.38 2.96
C ARG A 71 15.31 12.27 1.58
N LYS A 72 14.00 12.53 1.46
CA LYS A 72 13.30 12.52 0.17
C LYS A 72 13.76 13.67 -0.72
N ILE A 73 13.92 14.87 -0.19
CA ILE A 73 14.45 16.05 -0.91
C ILE A 73 15.88 15.80 -1.37
N ASP A 74 16.74 15.27 -0.50
CA ASP A 74 18.12 14.93 -0.82
C ASP A 74 18.16 13.86 -1.91
N SER A 75 17.26 12.87 -1.84
CA SER A 75 17.11 11.86 -2.90
C SER A 75 16.65 12.43 -4.25
N PHE A 76 15.95 13.57 -4.26
CA PHE A 76 15.59 14.28 -5.49
C PHE A 76 16.74 15.15 -6.02
N ARG A 77 17.58 15.69 -5.13
CA ARG A 77 18.73 16.54 -5.48
C ARG A 77 19.94 15.75 -5.96
N ALA A 78 20.09 14.50 -5.53
CA ALA A 78 21.10 13.58 -6.05
C ALA A 78 20.84 13.29 -7.54
N GLY A 79 21.48 14.06 -8.41
CA GLY A 79 21.40 13.93 -9.87
C GLY A 79 21.66 12.48 -10.31
N ARG A 80 20.94 12.06 -11.38
CA ARG A 80 20.99 10.74 -12.03
C ARG A 80 21.52 9.64 -11.11
N ARG A 81 20.64 9.05 -10.29
CA ARG A 81 20.92 7.77 -9.64
C ARG A 81 21.62 6.86 -10.67
N ARG A 82 22.87 6.48 -10.40
CA ARG A 82 23.50 5.38 -11.13
C ARG A 82 22.52 4.22 -11.02
N VAL A 83 22.08 3.70 -12.16
CA VAL A 83 21.26 2.49 -12.19
C VAL A 83 22.05 1.45 -11.39
N PRO A 84 21.52 0.93 -10.27
CA PRO A 84 22.26 -0.02 -9.46
C PRO A 84 22.72 -1.17 -10.36
N ARG A 85 24.01 -1.53 -10.29
CA ARG A 85 24.48 -2.73 -10.99
C ARG A 85 23.68 -3.91 -10.44
N VAL A 86 23.09 -4.67 -11.35
CA VAL A 86 22.32 -5.87 -11.00
C VAL A 86 23.32 -6.93 -10.58
N ASP A 87 23.27 -7.34 -9.32
CA ASP A 87 24.09 -8.44 -8.82
C ASP A 87 23.44 -9.77 -9.23
N LEU A 88 24.16 -10.57 -10.02
CA LEU A 88 23.67 -11.85 -10.53
C LEU A 88 23.67 -12.93 -9.45
N ASN A 89 24.48 -12.79 -8.40
CA ASN A 89 24.58 -13.76 -7.29
C ASN A 89 23.28 -13.86 -6.47
N VAL A 90 22.38 -12.89 -6.66
CA VAL A 90 21.04 -12.85 -6.09
C VAL A 90 20.15 -13.99 -6.64
N VAL A 91 20.51 -14.57 -7.79
CA VAL A 91 19.80 -15.70 -8.40
C VAL A 91 20.54 -17.00 -8.09
N LYS A 92 19.89 -17.90 -7.35
CA LYS A 92 20.38 -19.25 -7.08
C LYS A 92 19.59 -20.26 -7.90
N ASN A 93 20.24 -20.85 -8.91
CA ASN A 93 19.62 -21.93 -9.68
C ASN A 93 20.01 -23.28 -9.08
N LEU A 94 19.05 -23.95 -8.45
CA LEU A 94 19.19 -25.29 -7.89
C LEU A 94 18.31 -26.30 -8.65
N SER A 95 17.81 -25.91 -9.82
CA SER A 95 17.02 -26.77 -10.69
C SER A 95 17.90 -27.40 -11.76
N SER A 96 17.47 -28.54 -12.28
CA SER A 96 18.06 -29.21 -13.44
C SER A 96 18.06 -28.35 -14.72
N ARG A 97 17.20 -27.32 -14.79
CA ARG A 97 17.10 -26.43 -15.95
C ARG A 97 18.23 -25.40 -15.97
N ALA A 98 19.03 -25.41 -17.03
CA ALA A 98 20.02 -24.36 -17.27
C ALA A 98 19.35 -23.01 -17.58
N LEU A 99 19.85 -21.94 -16.95
CA LEU A 99 19.46 -20.56 -17.24
C LEU A 99 20.48 -19.91 -18.17
N SER A 100 19.98 -19.20 -19.19
CA SER A 100 20.84 -18.32 -19.98
C SER A 100 21.31 -17.13 -19.15
N TYR A 101 22.41 -16.49 -19.56
CA TYR A 101 22.90 -15.25 -18.94
C TYR A 101 21.81 -14.19 -18.85
N ASP A 102 21.04 -14.00 -19.93
CA ASP A 102 19.92 -13.06 -19.96
C ASP A 102 18.77 -13.47 -19.04
N GLY A 103 18.53 -14.77 -18.88
CA GLY A 103 17.55 -15.30 -17.93
C GLY A 103 17.94 -14.98 -16.50
N THR A 104 19.21 -15.21 -16.14
CA THR A 104 19.76 -14.88 -14.83
C THR A 104 19.71 -13.37 -14.57
N LYS A 105 20.14 -12.56 -15.54
CA LYS A 105 20.07 -11.09 -15.46
C LYS A 105 18.63 -10.58 -15.31
N CYS A 106 17.68 -11.19 -16.00
CA CYS A 106 16.26 -10.87 -15.87
C CYS A 106 15.74 -11.15 -14.46
N LEU A 107 16.06 -12.33 -13.89
CA LEU A 107 15.62 -12.72 -12.55
C LEU A 107 16.35 -11.96 -11.44
N ALA A 108 17.59 -11.53 -11.67
CA ALA A 108 18.38 -10.76 -10.72
C ALA A 108 17.80 -9.37 -10.42
N HIS A 109 16.91 -8.86 -11.27
CA HIS A 109 16.10 -7.67 -10.94
C HIS A 109 15.10 -7.90 -9.79
N GLY A 110 14.84 -9.16 -9.42
CA GLY A 110 13.93 -9.57 -8.34
C GLY A 110 12.51 -9.88 -8.82
N LEU A 111 11.75 -10.61 -8.00
CA LEU A 111 10.39 -11.04 -8.33
C LEU A 111 9.36 -9.90 -8.35
N ASP A 112 9.67 -8.76 -7.72
CA ASP A 112 8.83 -7.57 -7.74
C ASP A 112 9.13 -6.64 -8.94
N TYR A 113 10.05 -7.04 -9.83
CA TYR A 113 10.42 -6.25 -10.99
C TYR A 113 9.30 -6.22 -12.04
N GLY A 114 8.67 -5.04 -12.17
CA GLY A 114 7.60 -4.80 -13.12
C GLY A 114 8.10 -4.46 -14.52
N LEU A 115 7.61 -5.18 -15.53
CA LEU A 115 8.12 -5.15 -16.89
C LEU A 115 7.54 -4.11 -17.86
N VAL A 116 6.97 -2.96 -17.49
CA VAL A 116 6.27 -2.04 -18.43
C VAL A 116 5.21 -2.75 -19.33
N PRO A 117 3.92 -2.38 -19.27
CA PRO A 117 2.92 -3.00 -20.13
C PRO A 117 3.15 -2.68 -21.63
N LYS A 118 2.96 -3.66 -22.52
CA LYS A 118 3.12 -3.49 -23.99
C LYS A 118 2.20 -2.42 -24.59
N ASN A 119 1.00 -2.32 -24.04
CA ASN A 119 -0.01 -1.35 -24.43
C ASN A 119 -0.52 -0.71 -23.15
N ILE A 120 -0.39 0.61 -23.03
CA ILE A 120 -1.07 1.36 -21.99
C ILE A 120 -2.44 1.67 -22.57
N GLN A 121 -3.52 1.24 -21.91
CA GLN A 121 -4.89 1.54 -22.36
C GLN A 121 -5.21 3.01 -22.08
N ASP A 122 -4.54 3.91 -22.80
CA ASP A 122 -4.63 5.36 -22.61
C ASP A 122 -6.08 5.84 -22.66
N MET A 123 -6.87 5.27 -23.58
CA MET A 123 -8.29 5.58 -23.72
C MET A 123 -9.13 5.16 -22.50
N ASN A 124 -8.80 4.04 -21.85
CA ASN A 124 -9.50 3.59 -20.65
C ASN A 124 -9.16 4.48 -19.46
N ILE A 125 -7.89 4.86 -19.30
CA ILE A 125 -7.47 5.78 -18.23
C ILE A 125 -8.11 7.16 -18.43
N VAL A 126 -8.08 7.68 -19.66
CA VAL A 126 -8.73 8.95 -20.02
C VAL A 126 -10.25 8.87 -19.82
N SER A 127 -10.88 7.76 -20.21
CA SER A 127 -12.32 7.53 -20.01
C SER A 127 -12.67 7.45 -18.52
N ILE A 128 -11.87 6.77 -17.70
CA ILE A 128 -12.07 6.72 -16.24
C ILE A 128 -11.97 8.12 -15.62
N ILE A 129 -10.98 8.92 -16.03
CA ILE A 129 -10.82 10.29 -15.53
C ILE A 129 -12.01 11.17 -15.96
N LYS A 130 -12.44 11.06 -17.24
CA LYS A 130 -13.60 11.78 -17.76
C LYS A 130 -14.91 11.37 -17.09
N ASN A 131 -15.16 10.06 -16.94
CA ASN A 131 -16.34 9.54 -16.25
C ASN A 131 -16.35 9.89 -14.77
N GLY A 132 -15.18 9.88 -14.11
CA GLY A 132 -15.03 10.34 -12.74
C GLY A 132 -15.41 11.82 -12.60
N PHE A 133 -14.95 12.67 -13.52
CA PHE A 133 -15.35 14.07 -13.56
C PHE A 133 -16.85 14.24 -13.79
N GLN A 134 -17.42 13.52 -14.76
CA GLN A 134 -18.84 13.61 -15.08
C GLN A 134 -19.72 13.19 -13.90
N ARG A 135 -19.35 12.13 -13.18
CA ARG A 135 -20.03 11.75 -11.93
C ARG A 135 -19.94 12.82 -10.86
N ILE A 136 -18.79 13.47 -10.70
CA ILE A 136 -18.62 14.55 -9.71
C ILE A 136 -19.49 15.76 -10.08
N THR A 137 -19.56 16.13 -11.36
CA THR A 137 -20.42 17.22 -11.83
C THR A 137 -21.89 16.87 -11.70
N ASP A 138 -22.28 15.64 -12.03
CA ASP A 138 -23.67 15.18 -11.93
C ASP A 138 -24.13 15.13 -10.46
N ILE A 139 -23.26 14.73 -9.53
CA ILE A 139 -23.51 14.79 -8.09
C ILE A 139 -23.66 16.25 -7.62
N SER A 140 -22.80 17.16 -8.09
CA SER A 140 -22.88 18.59 -7.78
C SER A 140 -24.20 19.20 -8.30
N GLN A 141 -24.59 18.86 -9.53
CA GLN A 141 -25.84 19.31 -10.15
C GLN A 141 -27.07 18.72 -9.46
N HIS A 142 -27.03 17.45 -9.07
CA HIS A 142 -28.10 16.82 -8.30
C HIS A 142 -28.25 17.47 -6.91
N HIS A 143 -27.14 17.78 -6.24
CA HIS A 143 -27.16 18.51 -4.97
C HIS A 143 -27.71 19.94 -5.15
N LYS A 144 -27.35 20.66 -6.22
CA LYS A 144 -27.93 21.98 -6.53
C LYS A 144 -29.44 21.90 -6.79
N LYS A 145 -29.89 20.88 -7.54
CA LYS A 145 -31.32 20.63 -7.81
C LYS A 145 -32.09 20.30 -6.52
N MET A 146 -31.55 19.44 -5.66
CA MET A 146 -32.13 19.17 -4.34
C MET A 146 -32.20 20.42 -3.48
N MET A 147 -31.18 21.29 -3.51
CA MET A 147 -31.18 22.55 -2.77
C MET A 147 -32.14 23.59 -3.36
N SER A 148 -32.39 23.59 -4.68
CA SER A 148 -33.41 24.46 -5.29
C SER A 148 -34.83 23.97 -5.00
N GLU A 149 -35.06 22.66 -5.03
CA GLU A 149 -36.35 22.04 -4.67
C GLU A 149 -36.70 22.25 -3.17
N VAL A 150 -35.69 22.34 -2.30
CA VAL A 150 -35.87 22.72 -0.89
C VAL A 150 -36.16 24.23 -0.73
N SER A 151 -35.75 25.06 -1.69
CA SER A 151 -35.94 26.51 -1.69
C SER A 151 -37.21 26.98 -2.42
N GLU A 152 -37.93 26.08 -3.10
CA GLU A 152 -39.13 26.37 -3.91
C GLU A 152 -40.38 26.80 -3.10
N LYS A 153 -40.24 27.16 -1.83
CA LYS A 153 -41.29 27.90 -1.11
C LYS A 153 -41.24 29.41 -1.31
N ASP A 154 -40.19 29.99 -1.88
CA ASP A 154 -40.16 31.42 -2.21
C ASP A 154 -39.44 31.71 -3.54
N THR A 155 -40.24 32.04 -4.55
CA THR A 155 -39.93 32.73 -5.83
C THR A 155 -38.94 32.09 -6.82
N VAL A 156 -39.44 31.95 -8.06
CA VAL A 156 -38.73 31.47 -9.26
C VAL A 156 -37.69 32.50 -9.73
N ASP A 157 -36.46 32.06 -9.99
CA ASP A 157 -35.64 32.68 -11.04
C ASP A 157 -34.99 31.62 -11.95
N SER A 158 -35.24 31.83 -13.23
CA SER A 158 -34.93 30.99 -14.37
C SER A 158 -33.51 31.31 -14.86
N SER A 159 -32.51 30.63 -14.31
CA SER A 159 -31.22 30.48 -14.99
C SER A 159 -30.76 29.02 -14.95
N ASP A 160 -30.54 28.48 -16.15
CA ASP A 160 -30.21 27.09 -16.44
C ASP A 160 -29.33 26.42 -15.38
N VAL A 161 -29.84 25.36 -14.77
CA VAL A 161 -29.13 24.42 -13.86
C VAL A 161 -27.88 23.79 -14.52
N ARG A 162 -27.66 24.04 -15.82
CA ARG A 162 -26.51 23.58 -16.63
C ARG A 162 -25.30 24.51 -16.61
N VAL A 163 -25.40 25.73 -16.08
CA VAL A 163 -24.24 26.64 -16.01
C VAL A 163 -23.34 26.25 -14.84
N LEU A 164 -22.19 25.66 -15.15
CA LEU A 164 -21.15 25.35 -14.17
C LEU A 164 -20.67 26.67 -13.53
N ASP A 165 -20.64 26.71 -12.19
CA ASP A 165 -20.09 27.86 -11.45
C ASP A 165 -18.61 28.08 -11.84
N SER A 166 -18.14 29.32 -11.71
CA SER A 166 -16.74 29.73 -11.88
C SER A 166 -15.72 28.76 -11.24
N LYS A 167 -16.03 28.21 -10.05
CA LYS A 167 -15.19 27.19 -9.37
C LYS A 167 -15.26 25.82 -10.05
N GLU A 168 -16.44 25.41 -10.51
CA GLU A 168 -16.64 24.15 -11.24
C GLU A 168 -15.99 24.20 -12.62
N MET A 169 -16.03 25.34 -13.30
CA MET A 169 -15.31 25.61 -14.55
C MET A 169 -13.79 25.59 -14.36
N THR A 170 -13.31 26.14 -13.24
CA THR A 170 -11.88 26.08 -12.87
C THR A 170 -11.44 24.63 -12.62
N LEU A 171 -12.25 23.84 -11.91
CA LEU A 171 -12.01 22.41 -11.70
C LEU A 171 -12.02 21.63 -13.02
N ALA A 172 -13.01 21.87 -13.89
CA ALA A 172 -13.10 21.25 -15.21
C ALA A 172 -11.85 21.52 -16.06
N SER A 173 -11.38 22.77 -16.07
CA SER A 173 -10.15 23.18 -16.75
C SER A 173 -8.91 22.49 -16.18
N ASN A 174 -8.81 22.38 -14.84
CA ASN A 174 -7.72 21.67 -14.17
C ASN A 174 -7.73 20.17 -14.50
N PHE A 175 -8.88 19.50 -14.46
CA PHE A 175 -9.01 18.08 -14.82
C PHE A 175 -8.69 17.83 -16.30
N ARG A 176 -9.13 18.72 -17.20
CA ARG A 176 -8.78 18.66 -18.62
C ARG A 176 -7.28 18.82 -18.84
N SER A 177 -6.65 19.77 -18.14
CA SER A 177 -5.20 19.97 -18.15
C SER A 177 -4.43 18.75 -17.63
N ILE A 178 -4.89 18.11 -16.56
CA ILE A 178 -4.33 16.86 -16.04
C ILE A 178 -4.48 15.73 -17.07
N THR A 179 -5.65 15.60 -17.68
CA THR A 179 -5.93 14.59 -18.71
C THR A 179 -5.03 14.78 -19.94
N ASP A 180 -4.87 16.02 -20.41
CA ASP A 180 -3.99 16.34 -21.55
C ASP A 180 -2.50 16.23 -21.19
N SER A 181 -2.13 16.54 -19.95
CA SER A 181 -0.78 16.29 -19.43
C SER A 181 -0.48 14.79 -19.40
N PHE A 182 -1.40 13.98 -18.89
CA PHE A 182 -1.30 12.52 -18.88
C PHE A 182 -1.21 11.97 -20.31
N ARG A 183 -2.11 12.40 -21.22
CA ARG A 183 -2.10 11.99 -22.62
C ARG A 183 -0.76 12.32 -23.31
N ARG A 184 -0.21 13.51 -23.06
CA ARG A 184 1.11 13.91 -23.58
C ARG A 184 2.25 13.09 -22.97
N GLN A 185 2.19 12.79 -21.68
CA GLN A 185 3.18 11.93 -21.02
C GLN A 185 3.09 10.51 -21.56
N ALA A 186 1.89 9.91 -21.61
CA ALA A 186 1.63 8.60 -22.17
C ALA A 186 2.15 8.49 -23.61
N TYR A 187 1.89 9.48 -24.46
CA TYR A 187 2.43 9.53 -25.83
C TYR A 187 3.97 9.58 -25.86
N ARG A 188 4.58 10.42 -25.01
CA ARG A 188 6.05 10.49 -24.89
C ARG A 188 6.64 9.17 -24.38
N PHE A 189 5.99 8.54 -23.40
CA PHE A 189 6.38 7.23 -22.88
C PHE A 189 6.23 6.16 -23.95
N ALA A 190 5.16 6.15 -24.74
CA ALA A 190 4.97 5.22 -25.86
C ALA A 190 6.06 5.37 -26.94
N GLN A 191 6.50 6.61 -27.21
CA GLN A 191 7.61 6.88 -28.13
C GLN A 191 8.97 6.42 -27.55
N LEU A 192 9.22 6.66 -26.25
CA LEU A 192 10.40 6.13 -25.54
C LEU A 192 10.40 4.60 -25.46
N GLN A 193 9.21 4.00 -25.34
CA GLN A 193 8.99 2.56 -25.25
C GLN A 193 9.32 1.84 -26.54
N LYS A 194 9.13 2.48 -27.71
CA LYS A 194 9.63 1.95 -29.00
C LYS A 194 11.15 1.77 -29.02
N ARG A 195 11.92 2.57 -28.26
CA ARG A 195 13.39 2.52 -28.17
C ARG A 195 13.93 1.58 -27.08
N ILE A 196 13.22 1.40 -25.96
CA ILE A 196 13.58 0.51 -24.83
C ILE A 196 13.18 -0.97 -25.10
N ASN A 197 12.66 -1.24 -26.30
CA ASN A 197 11.81 -2.39 -26.58
C ASN A 197 12.56 -3.74 -26.63
N THR A 198 13.82 -3.79 -27.06
CA THR A 198 14.47 -5.07 -27.38
C THR A 198 14.79 -5.91 -26.13
N GLU A 199 15.49 -5.35 -25.14
CA GLU A 199 15.79 -6.03 -23.86
C GLU A 199 14.50 -6.38 -23.11
N GLN A 200 13.54 -5.46 -23.02
CA GLN A 200 12.27 -5.74 -22.35
C GLN A 200 11.43 -6.79 -23.08
N GLN A 201 11.42 -6.82 -24.41
CA GLN A 201 10.77 -7.87 -25.16
C GLN A 201 11.44 -9.22 -24.94
N LYS A 202 12.78 -9.25 -24.89
CA LYS A 202 13.56 -10.45 -24.56
C LYS A 202 13.20 -10.97 -23.18
N TYR A 203 13.19 -10.11 -22.15
CA TYR A 203 12.76 -10.46 -20.80
C TYR A 203 11.30 -10.94 -20.76
N ARG A 204 10.38 -10.30 -21.47
CA ARG A 204 8.98 -10.77 -21.55
C ARG A 204 8.86 -12.18 -22.13
N ARG A 205 9.65 -12.51 -23.16
CA ARG A 205 9.68 -13.86 -23.75
C ARG A 205 10.28 -14.86 -22.75
N LEU A 206 11.40 -14.51 -22.12
CA LEU A 206 12.07 -15.34 -21.10
C LEU A 206 11.14 -15.64 -19.91
N LEU A 207 10.50 -14.62 -19.33
CA LEU A 207 9.56 -14.81 -18.22
C LEU A 207 8.34 -15.62 -18.62
N ARG A 208 7.84 -15.48 -19.86
CA ARG A 208 6.75 -16.34 -20.37
C ARG A 208 7.19 -17.80 -20.49
N ASN A 209 8.40 -18.04 -21.00
CA ASN A 209 8.95 -19.39 -21.12
C ASN A 209 9.15 -20.03 -19.74
N LEU A 210 9.68 -19.28 -18.76
CA LEU A 210 9.81 -19.74 -17.38
C LEU A 210 8.46 -19.99 -16.72
N LYS A 211 7.47 -19.12 -16.94
CA LYS A 211 6.10 -19.32 -16.42
C LYS A 211 5.42 -20.55 -16.99
N ASN A 212 5.64 -20.83 -18.27
CA ASN A 212 5.01 -21.95 -18.97
C ASN A 212 5.68 -23.29 -18.66
N ASP A 213 6.93 -23.26 -18.19
CA ASP A 213 7.62 -24.46 -17.73
C ASP A 213 7.08 -24.90 -16.36
N LYS A 214 6.40 -26.05 -16.37
CA LYS A 214 5.81 -26.65 -15.16
C LYS A 214 6.80 -27.51 -14.38
N SER A 215 7.99 -27.80 -14.93
CA SER A 215 9.01 -28.62 -14.27
C SER A 215 9.78 -27.86 -13.20
N ILE A 216 9.81 -26.52 -13.28
CA ILE A 216 10.52 -25.66 -12.34
C ILE A 216 9.57 -24.90 -11.41
N LEU A 217 10.10 -24.50 -10.26
CA LEU A 217 9.49 -23.57 -9.32
C LEU A 217 10.42 -22.37 -9.14
N VAL A 218 9.91 -21.17 -9.41
CA VAL A 218 10.60 -19.91 -9.14
C VAL A 218 10.04 -19.31 -7.85
N THR A 219 10.87 -19.14 -6.82
CA THR A 219 10.46 -18.64 -5.50
C THR A 219 11.51 -17.72 -4.88
N ARG A 220 11.23 -17.20 -3.68
CA ARG A 220 12.17 -16.42 -2.85
C ARG A 220 12.87 -17.36 -1.85
N PRO A 221 14.10 -17.05 -1.43
CA PRO A 221 14.71 -17.75 -0.29
C PRO A 221 13.96 -17.40 1.01
N ASP A 222 14.08 -18.27 2.00
CA ASP A 222 13.54 -18.06 3.35
C ASP A 222 14.15 -16.81 4.02
N ASN A 223 15.46 -16.65 3.86
CA ASN A 223 16.23 -15.52 4.37
C ASN A 223 16.88 -14.72 3.25
N GLY A 224 16.85 -13.39 3.41
CA GLY A 224 17.50 -12.46 2.50
C GLY A 224 16.66 -12.12 1.26
N ARG A 225 17.29 -11.39 0.34
CA ARG A 225 16.69 -11.04 -0.96
C ARG A 225 17.28 -11.93 -2.03
N GLY A 226 16.43 -12.50 -2.88
CA GLY A 226 16.90 -13.35 -3.96
C GLY A 226 15.79 -14.02 -4.75
N VAL A 227 16.22 -14.70 -5.80
CA VAL A 227 15.38 -15.59 -6.60
C VAL A 227 16.00 -16.97 -6.58
N VAL A 228 15.21 -17.97 -6.26
CA VAL A 228 15.64 -19.38 -6.24
C VAL A 228 14.82 -20.15 -7.26
N LEU A 229 15.50 -20.95 -8.07
CA LEU A 229 14.86 -21.92 -8.94
C LEU A 229 15.09 -23.32 -8.38
N LEU A 230 14.01 -24.08 -8.28
CA LEU A 230 14.01 -25.46 -7.81
C LEU A 230 13.33 -26.35 -8.86
N ASP A 231 13.71 -27.63 -8.92
CA ASP A 231 12.88 -28.61 -9.60
C ASP A 231 11.58 -28.79 -8.81
N LYS A 232 10.44 -28.70 -9.50
CA LYS A 232 9.13 -28.76 -8.88
C LYS A 232 8.85 -30.14 -8.28
N VAL A 233 9.40 -31.20 -8.88
CA VAL A 233 9.28 -32.57 -8.39
C VAL A 233 9.99 -32.73 -7.04
N ASP A 234 11.24 -32.28 -6.92
CA ASP A 234 11.99 -32.30 -5.65
C ASP A 234 11.28 -31.45 -4.59
N TYR A 235 10.84 -30.24 -4.95
CA TYR A 235 10.09 -29.37 -4.06
C TYR A 235 8.83 -30.06 -3.52
N LEU A 236 8.01 -30.66 -4.39
CA LEU A 236 6.79 -31.35 -3.97
C LEU A 236 7.11 -32.57 -3.11
N SER A 237 8.14 -33.35 -3.46
CA SER A 237 8.59 -34.50 -2.65
C SER A 237 8.93 -34.08 -1.21
N LYS A 238 9.73 -33.01 -1.06
CA LYS A 238 10.10 -32.45 0.25
C LYS A 238 8.88 -31.95 1.04
N ILE A 239 7.93 -31.28 0.38
CA ILE A 239 6.69 -30.83 1.03
C ILE A 239 5.82 -32.02 1.45
N HIS A 240 5.66 -33.04 0.60
CA HIS A 240 4.92 -34.25 0.94
C HIS A 240 5.56 -35.02 2.09
N SER A 241 6.89 -35.09 2.14
CA SER A 241 7.61 -35.68 3.28
C SER A 241 7.27 -34.99 4.61
N ILE A 242 7.05 -33.67 4.60
CA ILE A 242 6.62 -32.92 5.79
C ILE A 242 5.15 -33.22 6.12
N LEU A 243 4.28 -33.20 5.11
CA LEU A 243 2.83 -33.39 5.29
C LEU A 243 2.44 -34.83 5.69
N ASN A 244 3.26 -35.82 5.33
CA ASN A 244 3.05 -37.22 5.68
C ASN A 244 3.44 -37.54 7.13
N ASP A 245 3.99 -36.59 7.88
CA ASP A 245 4.27 -36.75 9.31
C ASP A 245 2.94 -36.76 10.11
N THR A 246 2.42 -37.97 10.36
CA THR A 246 1.15 -38.19 11.07
C THR A 246 1.20 -37.79 12.55
N THR A 247 2.39 -37.51 13.10
CA THR A 247 2.52 -36.98 14.46
C THR A 247 2.15 -35.49 14.53
N LYS A 248 2.22 -34.78 13.39
CA LYS A 248 1.96 -33.33 13.29
C LYS A 248 0.76 -32.98 12.43
N PHE A 249 0.48 -33.78 11.40
CA PHE A 249 -0.56 -33.51 10.42
C PHE A 249 -1.60 -34.63 10.39
N SER A 250 -2.87 -34.23 10.34
CA SER A 250 -4.01 -35.12 10.13
C SER A 250 -4.75 -34.72 8.87
N PHE A 251 -5.10 -35.70 8.03
CA PHE A 251 -5.92 -35.44 6.86
C PHE A 251 -7.32 -34.97 7.26
N LEU A 252 -7.82 -33.94 6.59
CA LEU A 252 -9.20 -33.46 6.73
C LEU A 252 -9.97 -33.79 5.45
N SER A 253 -11.07 -34.52 5.59
CA SER A 253 -11.89 -34.96 4.45
C SER A 253 -12.79 -33.87 3.85
N TYR A 254 -12.95 -32.73 4.52
CA TYR A 254 -13.76 -31.61 4.06
C TYR A 254 -13.24 -30.26 4.54
N ASP A 255 -13.60 -29.20 3.83
CA ASP A 255 -13.19 -27.83 4.14
C ASP A 255 -14.04 -27.24 5.28
N LEU A 256 -13.39 -26.89 6.39
CA LEU A 256 -14.01 -26.30 7.58
C LEU A 256 -14.14 -24.77 7.51
N THR A 257 -13.68 -24.13 6.44
CA THR A 257 -13.54 -22.68 6.34
C THR A 257 -14.87 -21.95 6.57
N ILE A 258 -15.93 -22.34 5.84
CA ILE A 258 -17.27 -21.72 5.96
C ILE A 258 -17.85 -21.97 7.34
N THR A 259 -17.68 -23.17 7.90
CA THR A 259 -18.17 -23.51 9.24
C THR A 259 -17.50 -22.65 10.31
N ARG A 260 -16.17 -22.43 10.21
CA ARG A 260 -15.41 -21.59 11.13
C ARG A 260 -15.75 -20.11 10.98
N GLU A 261 -15.86 -19.61 9.76
CA GLU A 261 -16.33 -18.25 9.47
C GLU A 261 -17.72 -18.00 10.07
N THR A 262 -18.67 -18.91 9.82
CA THR A 262 -20.04 -18.82 10.37
C THR A 262 -20.04 -18.80 11.89
N LYS A 263 -19.26 -19.68 12.54
CA LYS A 263 -19.14 -19.70 14.00
C LYS A 263 -18.57 -18.39 14.56
N LEU A 264 -17.55 -17.84 13.90
CA LEU A 264 -16.98 -16.56 14.31
C LEU A 264 -17.95 -15.40 14.12
N ILE A 265 -18.67 -15.32 13.01
CA ILE A 265 -19.68 -14.28 12.78
C ILE A 265 -20.78 -14.35 13.85
N LYS A 266 -21.25 -15.55 14.19
CA LYS A 266 -22.23 -15.74 15.27
C LYS A 266 -21.71 -15.24 16.62
N LEU A 267 -20.46 -15.53 16.94
CA LEU A 267 -19.81 -15.03 18.15
C LEU A 267 -19.74 -13.49 18.16
N LEU A 268 -19.29 -12.88 17.05
CA LEU A 268 -19.18 -11.43 16.93
C LEU A 268 -20.53 -10.72 17.00
N ASN A 269 -21.57 -11.28 16.38
CA ASN A 269 -22.93 -10.73 16.49
C ASN A 269 -23.40 -10.75 17.95
N ARG A 270 -23.26 -11.89 18.64
CA ARG A 270 -23.63 -11.99 20.06
C ARG A 270 -22.90 -10.96 20.92
N LEU A 271 -21.59 -10.81 20.74
CA LEU A 271 -20.81 -9.81 21.49
C LEU A 271 -21.23 -8.37 21.19
N LEU A 272 -21.69 -8.09 19.97
CA LEU A 272 -22.22 -6.79 19.58
C LEU A 272 -23.58 -6.53 20.25
N ASP A 273 -24.46 -7.55 20.24
CA ASP A 273 -25.80 -7.48 20.84
C ASP A 273 -25.72 -7.33 22.37
N GLU A 274 -24.74 -7.98 23.01
CA GLU A 274 -24.41 -7.83 24.44
C GLU A 274 -23.74 -6.49 24.78
N GLY A 275 -23.41 -5.65 23.78
CA GLY A 275 -22.68 -4.39 23.98
C GLY A 275 -21.22 -4.54 24.40
N SER A 276 -20.66 -5.75 24.34
CA SER A 276 -19.27 -6.05 24.72
C SER A 276 -18.25 -5.54 23.71
N ILE A 277 -18.65 -5.35 22.45
CA ILE A 277 -17.82 -4.76 21.40
C ILE A 277 -18.54 -3.61 20.71
N SER A 278 -17.78 -2.60 20.26
CA SER A 278 -18.35 -1.51 19.47
C SER A 278 -18.67 -1.95 18.04
N LYS A 279 -19.61 -1.25 17.40
CA LYS A 279 -19.95 -1.45 15.98
C LYS A 279 -18.74 -1.30 15.07
N ASP A 280 -17.86 -0.34 15.37
CA ASP A 280 -16.63 -0.12 14.61
C ASP A 280 -15.67 -1.30 14.72
N PHE A 281 -15.50 -1.86 15.93
CA PHE A 281 -14.69 -3.06 16.12
C PHE A 281 -15.29 -4.26 15.39
N TYR A 282 -16.62 -4.44 15.48
CA TYR A 282 -17.33 -5.49 14.75
C TYR A 282 -17.05 -5.42 13.23
N ILE A 283 -17.17 -4.24 12.62
CA ILE A 283 -16.92 -4.05 11.18
C ILE A 283 -15.47 -4.41 10.83
N LEU A 284 -14.51 -4.08 11.69
CA LEU A 284 -13.09 -4.39 11.47
C LEU A 284 -12.77 -5.87 11.68
N ALA A 285 -13.45 -6.56 12.58
CA ALA A 285 -13.16 -7.94 12.98
C ALA A 285 -13.96 -8.97 12.17
N LYS A 286 -15.09 -8.58 11.59
CA LYS A 286 -15.98 -9.48 10.86
C LYS A 286 -15.29 -10.02 9.60
N PRO A 287 -15.12 -11.35 9.48
CA PRO A 287 -14.57 -11.94 8.27
C PRO A 287 -15.54 -11.85 7.09
N PHE A 288 -14.98 -11.86 5.87
CA PHE A 288 -15.75 -11.95 4.64
C PHE A 288 -14.97 -12.72 3.56
N GLY A 289 -15.56 -13.80 3.05
CA GLY A 289 -15.01 -14.56 1.93
C GLY A 289 -13.71 -15.25 2.31
N SER A 290 -13.71 -15.95 3.44
CA SER A 290 -12.52 -16.61 3.96
C SER A 290 -12.08 -17.75 3.05
N ILE A 291 -10.77 -18.03 3.04
CA ILE A 291 -10.18 -19.14 2.31
C ILE A 291 -9.42 -20.07 3.26
N PRO A 292 -9.30 -21.37 2.93
CA PRO A 292 -8.43 -22.27 3.66
C PRO A 292 -6.99 -21.77 3.59
N SER A 293 -6.24 -22.02 4.65
CA SER A 293 -4.83 -21.66 4.71
C SER A 293 -4.03 -22.42 3.67
N ARG A 294 -3.01 -21.76 3.09
CA ARG A 294 -2.12 -22.36 2.10
C ARG A 294 -0.75 -22.59 2.71
N LEU A 295 -0.29 -23.83 2.67
CA LEU A 295 1.07 -24.20 3.04
C LEU A 295 1.99 -24.12 1.83
N TYR A 296 3.17 -23.54 2.01
CA TYR A 296 4.27 -23.55 1.05
C TYR A 296 5.61 -23.54 1.79
N GLY A 297 6.68 -23.99 1.14
CA GLY A 297 8.03 -23.96 1.70
C GLY A 297 8.89 -22.89 1.05
N LEU A 298 9.73 -22.22 1.84
CA LEU A 298 10.75 -21.32 1.32
C LEU A 298 12.14 -21.95 1.48
N PRO A 299 12.98 -22.02 0.44
CA PRO A 299 14.29 -22.67 0.53
C PRO A 299 15.26 -21.93 1.44
N LYS A 300 15.82 -22.66 2.43
CA LYS A 300 16.97 -22.22 3.23
C LYS A 300 18.27 -22.46 2.47
N VAL A 301 18.53 -21.62 1.47
CA VAL A 301 19.69 -21.69 0.55
C VAL A 301 21.09 -21.52 1.19
N HIS A 302 21.16 -21.40 2.51
CA HIS A 302 22.40 -21.29 3.30
C HIS A 302 22.67 -22.56 4.11
N LYS A 303 21.81 -23.58 4.03
CA LYS A 303 21.96 -24.88 4.68
C LYS A 303 22.20 -25.96 3.62
N GLU A 304 22.89 -27.02 4.02
CA GLU A 304 23.01 -28.26 3.24
C GLU A 304 21.62 -28.84 2.93
N ASP A 305 21.49 -29.51 1.78
CA ASP A 305 20.24 -30.07 1.22
C ASP A 305 19.08 -29.09 0.96
N VAL A 306 19.27 -27.81 1.26
CA VAL A 306 18.32 -26.71 1.03
C VAL A 306 16.92 -27.06 1.56
N PRO A 307 16.76 -27.22 2.90
CA PRO A 307 15.50 -27.61 3.50
C PRO A 307 14.41 -26.56 3.25
N LEU A 308 13.17 -27.05 3.19
CA LEU A 308 11.96 -26.26 2.96
C LEU A 308 11.14 -26.14 4.26
N PRO A 309 11.45 -25.20 5.17
CA PRO A 309 10.58 -24.90 6.30
C PRO A 309 9.14 -24.64 5.84
N PRO A 310 8.13 -25.33 6.41
CA PRO A 310 6.74 -25.11 6.04
C PRO A 310 6.27 -23.75 6.57
N VAL A 311 5.69 -22.95 5.69
CA VAL A 311 5.06 -21.66 5.99
C VAL A 311 3.57 -21.78 5.70
N VAL A 312 2.75 -21.46 6.70
CA VAL A 312 1.29 -21.51 6.63
C VAL A 312 0.76 -20.09 6.49
N SER A 313 0.22 -19.75 5.31
CA SER A 313 -0.34 -18.42 5.07
C SER A 313 -1.65 -18.23 5.82
N ALA A 314 -1.63 -17.34 6.81
CA ALA A 314 -2.84 -16.91 7.51
C ALA A 314 -3.62 -15.82 6.77
N ILE A 315 -3.21 -15.41 5.57
CA ILE A 315 -3.88 -14.33 4.84
C ILE A 315 -5.28 -14.79 4.42
N LYS A 316 -6.30 -13.98 4.76
CA LYS A 316 -7.72 -14.24 4.44
C LYS A 316 -8.30 -15.53 5.04
N ILE A 317 -7.68 -16.12 6.06
CA ILE A 317 -8.34 -17.17 6.83
C ILE A 317 -9.45 -16.55 7.69
N PHE A 318 -10.37 -17.39 8.20
CA PHE A 318 -11.58 -16.93 8.89
C PHE A 318 -11.35 -15.98 10.08
N ASN A 319 -10.21 -16.02 10.77
CA ASN A 319 -9.90 -15.14 11.89
C ASN A 319 -8.84 -14.07 11.57
N TYR A 320 -8.50 -13.88 10.29
CA TYR A 320 -7.47 -12.91 9.87
C TYR A 320 -7.81 -11.47 10.26
N ASP A 321 -9.03 -11.01 9.91
CA ASP A 321 -9.46 -9.64 10.18
C ASP A 321 -9.66 -9.39 11.68
N LEU A 322 -10.19 -10.37 12.42
CA LEU A 322 -10.21 -10.35 13.89
C LEU A 322 -8.81 -10.19 14.47
N GLY A 323 -7.83 -10.98 14.02
CA GLY A 323 -6.44 -10.88 14.51
C GLY A 323 -5.84 -9.49 14.24
N LYS A 324 -6.14 -8.91 13.09
CA LYS A 324 -5.71 -7.55 12.74
C LYS A 324 -6.39 -6.48 13.60
N ALA A 325 -7.68 -6.62 13.88
CA ALA A 325 -8.43 -5.74 14.76
C ALA A 325 -7.88 -5.79 16.19
N LEU A 326 -7.65 -6.99 16.73
CA LEU A 326 -7.06 -7.19 18.05
C LEU A 326 -5.64 -6.65 18.13
N SER A 327 -4.79 -6.91 17.13
CA SER A 327 -3.42 -6.37 17.10
C SER A 327 -3.41 -4.85 17.15
N ARG A 328 -4.34 -4.17 16.47
CA ARG A 328 -4.49 -2.70 16.52
C ARG A 328 -4.90 -2.17 17.89
N LEU A 329 -5.75 -2.90 18.61
CA LEU A 329 -6.13 -2.56 19.98
C LEU A 329 -4.95 -2.78 20.93
N LEU A 330 -4.39 -3.99 20.93
CA LEU A 330 -3.33 -4.40 21.86
C LEU A 330 -2.05 -3.59 21.67
N SER A 331 -1.71 -3.19 20.44
CA SER A 331 -0.51 -2.38 20.16
C SER A 331 -0.50 -1.02 20.85
N GLN A 332 -1.64 -0.54 21.35
CA GLN A 332 -1.73 0.72 22.09
C GLN A 332 -1.29 0.55 23.55
N PHE A 333 -1.36 -0.67 24.09
CA PHE A 333 -1.01 -1.00 25.47
C PHE A 333 0.42 -1.55 25.61
N ILE A 334 1.11 -1.82 24.49
CA ILE A 334 2.50 -2.26 24.52
C ILE A 334 3.39 -1.04 24.79
N GLU A 335 4.00 -1.00 25.98
CA GLU A 335 5.03 -0.03 26.32
C GLU A 335 6.24 -0.19 25.41
N LYS A 336 6.65 0.90 24.75
CA LYS A 336 7.78 0.90 23.80
C LYS A 336 9.08 1.42 24.41
N THR A 337 9.08 1.65 25.73
CA THR A 337 10.21 2.22 26.48
C THR A 337 11.50 1.42 26.32
N ASN A 338 11.38 0.09 26.28
CA ASN A 338 12.52 -0.83 26.11
C ASN A 338 12.61 -1.44 24.70
N MET A 339 11.89 -0.86 23.72
CA MET A 339 11.88 -1.36 22.34
C MET A 339 12.60 -0.40 21.41
N ILE A 340 13.73 -0.86 20.88
CA ILE A 340 14.47 -0.12 19.86
C ILE A 340 13.78 -0.31 18.51
N ARG A 341 13.62 0.80 17.78
CA ARG A 341 12.76 0.86 16.59
C ARG A 341 13.24 -0.03 15.44
N ASP A 342 14.55 -0.02 15.18
CA ASP A 342 15.18 -0.73 14.08
C ASP A 342 16.69 -0.91 14.35
N SER A 343 17.33 -1.75 13.54
CA SER A 343 18.77 -2.05 13.69
C SER A 343 19.67 -0.84 13.50
N PHE A 344 19.24 0.20 12.76
CA PHE A 344 20.05 1.40 12.60
C PHE A 344 19.98 2.25 13.87
N SER A 345 18.78 2.43 14.43
CA SER A 345 18.59 3.10 15.73
C SER A 345 19.32 2.37 16.85
N PHE A 346 19.39 1.03 16.81
CA PHE A 346 20.19 0.25 17.74
C PHE A 346 21.67 0.62 17.68
N VAL A 347 22.23 0.71 16.46
CA VAL A 347 23.64 1.10 16.27
C VAL A 347 23.87 2.53 16.73
N ASP A 348 22.96 3.45 16.40
CA ASP A 348 23.06 4.85 16.82
C ASP A 348 23.04 4.99 18.35
N GLU A 349 22.13 4.27 19.03
CA GLU A 349 22.04 4.25 20.50
C GLU A 349 23.27 3.61 21.14
N LEU A 350 23.76 2.50 20.58
CA LEU A 350 24.96 1.82 21.08
C LEU A 350 26.21 2.71 20.96
N LEU A 351 26.34 3.45 19.86
CA LEU A 351 27.44 4.40 19.64
C LEU A 351 27.32 5.66 20.51
N ALA A 352 26.12 5.99 20.98
CA ALA A 352 25.86 7.12 21.87
C ALA A 352 26.07 6.80 23.35
N LEU A 353 26.29 5.53 23.73
CA LEU A 353 26.59 5.15 25.10
C LEU A 353 27.97 5.71 25.51
N PRO A 354 28.08 6.30 26.72
CA PRO A 354 29.38 6.75 27.23
C PRO A 354 30.33 5.54 27.36
N LYS A 355 31.57 5.75 26.94
CA LYS A 355 32.63 4.73 26.94
C LYS A 355 33.07 4.33 28.33
#